data_AF-A0A0V0HQ99-F1
#
_entry.id   AF-A0A0V0HQ99-F1
#
_cell.length_a   1.000
_cell.length_b   1.000
_cell.length_c   1.000
_cell.angle_alpha   90.00
_cell.angle_beta   90.00
_cell.angle_gamma   90.00
#
_symmetry.space_group_name_H-M   'P 1'
#
loop_
_entity.id
_entity.type
_entity.pdbx_description
1 polymer ?
#
loop_
_entity_poly.entity_id
_entity_poly.type
_entity_poly.pdbx_seq_one_letter_code
_entity_poly.pdbx_strand_id
1 'polypeptide(L)'
;MSAKLIVEVTTEGSPSTVALAAAARQTGGKLVCIIPEPILDKTQKVIQETGLNDMVEFKTGDPVEILHNYENIDFSLVDRKTNDYEMLMEKLDVNPRRSVVVTNNVQGRKGIGGHLKKVENKVKVRSLQHPIGKGLQVTMIGKSTEFGKKENRSKSGCYSHLIRGGENKNGHVVKKGDKSKWVFLVDEKSGEEHIYRMPKSSAP
;
A
#
# COMPACT_ATOMS: atom_id res chain seq x y z
N MET A 1 -3.44 6.80 1.20
CA MET A 1 -2.08 6.60 0.65
C MET A 1 -2.10 7.19 -0.74
N SER A 2 -1.13 8.00 -1.12
CA SER A 2 -1.07 8.62 -2.45
C SER A 2 0.23 8.18 -3.10
N ALA A 3 0.22 7.01 -3.74
CA ALA A 3 1.40 6.44 -4.37
C ALA A 3 1.90 7.36 -5.50
N LYS A 4 3.19 7.67 -5.49
CA LYS A 4 3.85 8.51 -6.50
C LYS A 4 4.58 7.68 -7.53
N LEU A 5 5.28 6.64 -7.09
CA LEU A 5 5.91 5.67 -7.98
C LEU A 5 5.18 4.32 -7.89
N ILE A 6 4.52 3.95 -8.99
CA ILE A 6 3.82 2.68 -9.16
C ILE A 6 4.61 1.88 -10.19
N VAL A 7 4.96 0.63 -9.88
CA VAL A 7 5.69 -0.26 -10.80
C VAL A 7 4.87 -1.51 -11.06
N GLU A 8 4.69 -1.85 -12.33
CA GLU A 8 4.15 -3.14 -12.76
C GLU A 8 5.25 -3.92 -13.48
N VAL A 9 5.45 -5.17 -13.10
CA VAL A 9 6.29 -6.13 -13.84
C VAL A 9 5.37 -7.25 -14.32
N THR A 10 5.21 -7.34 -15.64
CA THR A 10 4.25 -8.26 -16.28
C THR A 10 4.80 -8.79 -17.60
N THR A 11 4.34 -9.96 -18.03
CA THR A 11 4.74 -10.55 -19.33
C THR A 11 4.02 -9.89 -20.50
N GLU A 12 2.84 -9.31 -20.25
CA GLU A 12 2.02 -8.59 -21.24
C GLU A 12 1.17 -7.54 -20.50
N GLY A 13 0.80 -6.45 -21.17
CA GLY A 13 -0.14 -5.51 -20.59
C GLY A 13 -1.50 -6.16 -20.35
N SER A 14 -2.15 -5.74 -19.27
CA SER A 14 -3.38 -6.34 -18.81
C SER A 14 -4.40 -5.27 -18.39
N PRO A 15 -5.66 -5.64 -18.09
CA PRO A 15 -6.60 -4.71 -17.46
C PRO A 15 -6.05 -4.09 -16.17
N SER A 16 -5.15 -4.78 -15.45
CA SER A 16 -4.45 -4.25 -14.28
C SER A 16 -3.57 -3.06 -14.64
N THR A 17 -2.87 -3.09 -15.78
CA THR A 17 -2.05 -1.98 -16.29
C THR A 17 -2.89 -0.72 -16.48
N VAL A 18 -4.07 -0.85 -17.10
CA VAL A 18 -5.01 0.27 -17.29
C VAL A 18 -5.52 0.78 -15.95
N ALA A 19 -5.86 -0.12 -15.03
CA ALA A 19 -6.32 0.25 -13.69
C ALA A 19 -5.24 0.98 -12.89
N LEU A 20 -3.98 0.53 -12.96
CA LEU A 20 -2.83 1.16 -12.31
C LEU A 20 -2.53 2.53 -12.93
N ALA A 21 -2.65 2.68 -14.25
CA ALA A 21 -2.52 3.97 -14.91
C ALA A 21 -3.61 4.96 -14.45
N ALA A 22 -4.85 4.49 -14.33
CA ALA A 22 -5.95 5.28 -13.79
C ALA A 22 -5.73 5.64 -12.31
N ALA A 23 -5.14 4.73 -11.52
CA ALA A 23 -4.76 5.00 -10.14
C ALA A 23 -3.64 6.04 -10.03
N ALA A 24 -2.60 5.93 -10.87
CA ALA A 24 -1.51 6.91 -10.96
C ALA A 24 -2.06 8.32 -11.23
N ARG A 25 -3.03 8.46 -12.15
CA ARG A 25 -3.72 9.72 -12.39
C ARG A 25 -4.39 10.28 -11.14
N GLN A 26 -5.14 9.43 -10.42
CA GLN A 26 -5.86 9.83 -9.22
C GLN A 26 -4.94 10.24 -8.07
N THR A 27 -3.76 9.62 -7.95
CA THR A 27 -2.79 9.94 -6.90
C THR A 27 -1.81 11.05 -7.31
N GLY A 28 -1.86 11.49 -8.57
CA GLY A 28 -0.85 12.36 -9.18
C GLY A 28 0.54 11.74 -9.13
N GLY A 29 0.62 10.44 -9.42
CA GLY A 29 1.84 9.65 -9.54
C GLY A 29 2.07 9.20 -10.99
N LYS A 30 3.01 8.27 -11.17
CA LYS A 30 3.30 7.63 -12.45
C LYS A 30 3.38 6.11 -12.31
N LEU A 31 2.95 5.42 -13.35
CA LEU A 31 3.12 4.00 -13.56
C LEU A 31 4.34 3.76 -14.46
N VAL A 32 5.23 2.88 -14.04
CA VAL A 32 6.24 2.25 -14.89
C VAL A 32 5.78 0.82 -15.14
N CYS A 33 5.50 0.48 -16.40
CA CYS A 33 5.10 -0.87 -16.81
C CYS A 33 6.28 -1.53 -17.52
N ILE A 34 6.88 -2.53 -16.88
CA ILE A 34 8.06 -3.26 -17.35
C ILE A 34 7.60 -4.58 -17.97
N ILE A 35 7.90 -4.76 -19.26
CA ILE A 35 7.53 -5.93 -20.06
C ILE A 35 8.81 -6.53 -20.68
N PRO A 36 9.13 -7.82 -20.46
CA PRO A 36 10.36 -8.42 -20.99
C PRO A 36 10.53 -8.31 -22.50
N GLU A 37 9.45 -8.53 -23.24
CA GLU A 37 9.46 -8.57 -24.70
C GLU A 37 8.55 -7.48 -25.29
N PRO A 38 8.94 -6.88 -26.44
CA PRO A 38 8.10 -5.89 -27.11
C PRO A 38 6.90 -6.59 -27.74
N ILE A 39 5.71 -6.39 -27.14
CA ILE A 39 4.46 -6.92 -27.66
C ILE A 39 3.65 -5.80 -28.32
N LEU A 40 2.99 -6.09 -29.45
CA LEU A 40 1.92 -5.25 -30.01
C LEU A 40 0.73 -5.24 -29.06
N ASP A 41 0.82 -4.39 -28.04
CA ASP A 41 -0.05 -4.49 -26.89
C ASP A 41 -1.36 -3.73 -27.09
N LYS A 42 -2.48 -4.48 -27.08
CA LYS A 42 -3.84 -3.91 -27.05
C LYS A 42 -3.99 -2.94 -25.88
N THR A 43 -3.31 -3.20 -24.77
CA THR A 43 -3.29 -2.34 -23.59
C THR A 43 -2.71 -0.96 -23.89
N GLN A 44 -1.64 -0.87 -24.68
CA GLN A 44 -1.05 0.41 -25.07
C GLN A 44 -2.05 1.25 -25.89
N LYS A 45 -2.81 0.62 -26.78
CA LYS A 45 -3.90 1.29 -27.51
C LYS A 45 -4.98 1.80 -26.57
N VAL A 46 -5.41 0.97 -25.61
CA VAL A 46 -6.41 1.40 -24.61
C VAL A 46 -5.89 2.55 -23.75
N ILE A 47 -4.62 2.52 -23.33
CA ILE A 47 -3.97 3.64 -22.60
C ILE A 47 -3.99 4.91 -23.46
N GLN A 48 -3.76 4.79 -24.77
CA GLN A 48 -3.82 5.91 -25.70
C GLN A 48 -5.23 6.48 -25.83
N GLU A 49 -6.21 5.63 -26.13
CA GLU A 49 -7.61 6.00 -26.32
C GLU A 49 -8.25 6.58 -25.05
N THR A 50 -7.79 6.17 -23.87
CA THR A 50 -8.28 6.66 -22.57
C THR A 50 -7.55 7.91 -22.07
N GLY A 51 -6.57 8.42 -22.82
CA GLY A 51 -5.78 9.60 -22.45
C GLY A 51 -4.93 9.39 -21.19
N LEU A 52 -4.45 8.16 -20.96
CA LEU A 52 -3.62 7.80 -19.81
C LEU A 52 -2.12 7.78 -20.14
N ASN A 53 -1.72 8.12 -21.38
CA ASN A 53 -0.33 8.08 -21.85
C ASN A 53 0.65 8.78 -20.91
N ASP A 54 0.29 9.97 -20.43
CA ASP A 54 1.17 10.79 -19.58
C ASP A 54 1.44 10.14 -18.21
N MET A 55 0.63 9.16 -17.84
CA MET A 55 0.71 8.44 -16.57
C MET A 55 1.54 7.17 -16.66
N VAL A 56 1.81 6.65 -17.87
CA VAL A 56 2.46 5.35 -18.07
C VAL A 56 3.77 5.48 -18.84
N GLU A 57 4.83 4.98 -18.24
CA GLU A 57 6.12 4.76 -18.88
C GLU A 57 6.30 3.27 -19.16
N PHE A 58 6.19 2.87 -20.42
CA PHE A 58 6.48 1.49 -20.82
C PHE A 58 7.99 1.29 -20.96
N LYS A 59 8.50 0.21 -20.37
CA LYS A 59 9.89 -0.23 -20.49
C LYS A 59 9.93 -1.65 -21.02
N THR A 60 10.79 -1.88 -22.00
CA THR A 60 11.02 -3.20 -22.58
C THR A 60 12.45 -3.65 -22.36
N GLY A 61 12.63 -4.90 -21.94
CA GLY A 61 13.95 -5.51 -21.67
C GLY A 61 13.94 -6.31 -20.36
N ASP A 62 15.11 -6.75 -19.90
CA ASP A 62 15.25 -7.54 -18.67
C ASP A 62 14.64 -6.79 -17.47
N PRO A 63 13.57 -7.35 -16.84
CA PRO A 63 12.95 -6.69 -15.72
C PRO A 63 13.87 -6.47 -14.52
N VAL A 64 14.84 -7.36 -14.29
CA VAL A 64 15.75 -7.25 -13.15
C VAL A 64 16.70 -6.06 -13.33
N GLU A 65 17.27 -5.89 -14.53
CA GLU A 65 18.15 -4.76 -14.85
C GLU A 65 17.39 -3.43 -14.85
N ILE A 66 16.19 -3.42 -15.44
CA ILE A 66 15.37 -2.21 -15.52
C ILE A 66 14.95 -1.78 -14.11
N LEU A 67 14.57 -2.72 -13.25
CA LEU A 67 14.10 -2.46 -11.88
C LEU A 67 15.17 -1.78 -11.01
N HIS A 68 16.47 -1.97 -11.29
CA HIS A 68 17.54 -1.29 -10.54
C HIS A 68 17.52 0.22 -10.67
N ASN A 69 16.88 0.76 -11.71
CA ASN A 69 16.79 2.21 -11.93
C ASN A 69 15.67 2.87 -11.10
N TYR A 70 14.89 2.09 -10.36
CA TYR A 70 13.73 2.56 -9.62
C TYR A 70 13.92 2.31 -8.11
N GLU A 71 13.90 3.38 -7.33
CA GLU A 71 14.03 3.35 -5.88
C GLU A 71 12.81 3.97 -5.20
N ASN A 72 12.60 3.63 -3.92
CA ASN A 72 11.49 4.14 -3.12
C ASN A 72 10.11 3.91 -3.76
N ILE A 73 9.89 2.72 -4.31
CA ILE A 73 8.62 2.34 -4.95
C ILE A 73 7.49 2.35 -3.92
N ASP A 74 6.40 3.09 -4.18
CA ASP A 74 5.27 3.20 -3.26
C ASP A 74 4.26 2.06 -3.45
N PHE A 75 4.11 1.58 -4.68
CA PHE A 75 3.25 0.45 -5.02
C PHE A 75 3.90 -0.40 -6.09
N SER A 76 3.88 -1.73 -5.94
CA SER A 76 4.25 -2.62 -7.04
C SER A 76 3.23 -3.72 -7.26
N LEU A 77 3.08 -4.12 -8.52
CA LEU A 77 2.39 -5.34 -8.95
C LEU A 77 3.39 -6.20 -9.71
N VAL A 78 3.64 -7.42 -9.22
CA VAL A 78 4.53 -8.39 -9.88
C VAL A 78 3.74 -9.65 -10.18
N ASP A 79 3.65 -10.03 -11.45
CA ASP A 79 3.07 -11.32 -11.83
C ASP A 79 4.10 -12.43 -11.59
N ARG A 80 3.78 -13.45 -10.78
CA ARG A 80 4.68 -14.59 -10.53
C ARG A 80 5.09 -15.37 -11.80
N LYS A 81 4.35 -15.25 -12.90
CA LYS A 81 4.72 -15.87 -14.19
C LYS A 81 5.98 -15.26 -14.79
N THR A 82 6.41 -14.08 -14.32
CA THR A 82 7.67 -13.50 -14.77
C THR A 82 8.82 -14.43 -14.39
N ASN A 83 9.73 -14.67 -15.35
CA ASN A 83 11.00 -15.33 -15.03
C ASN A 83 11.74 -14.54 -13.95
N ASP A 84 12.61 -15.22 -13.21
CA ASP A 84 13.48 -14.60 -12.20
C ASP A 84 12.73 -13.87 -11.08
N TYR A 85 11.50 -14.30 -10.80
CA TYR A 85 10.64 -13.74 -9.76
C TYR A 85 11.35 -13.54 -8.42
N GLU A 86 12.13 -14.51 -7.96
CA GLU A 86 12.88 -14.41 -6.70
C GLU A 86 13.90 -13.26 -6.73
N MET A 87 14.65 -13.16 -7.82
CA MET A 87 15.62 -12.08 -8.05
C MET A 87 14.93 -10.71 -8.18
N LEU A 88 13.76 -10.65 -8.82
CA LEU A 88 12.96 -9.42 -8.89
C LEU A 88 12.55 -8.93 -7.51
N MET A 89 12.04 -9.82 -6.66
CA MET A 89 11.65 -9.48 -5.30
C MET A 89 12.84 -9.00 -4.46
N GLU A 90 14.01 -9.64 -4.62
CA GLU A 90 15.25 -9.22 -3.94
C GLU A 90 15.77 -7.87 -4.41
N LYS A 91 15.50 -7.47 -5.65
CA LYS A 91 15.97 -6.20 -6.22
C LYS A 91 14.98 -5.05 -6.04
N LEU A 92 13.71 -5.35 -5.74
CA LEU A 92 12.65 -4.37 -5.54
C LEU A 92 12.97 -3.42 -4.37
N ASP A 93 13.33 -2.17 -4.69
CA ASP A 93 13.61 -1.12 -3.71
C ASP A 93 12.32 -0.33 -3.40
N VAL A 94 11.64 -0.77 -2.33
CA VAL A 94 10.35 -0.24 -1.89
C VAL A 94 10.50 0.89 -0.89
N ASN A 95 9.55 1.82 -0.88
CA ASN A 95 9.50 2.90 0.09
C ASN A 95 9.33 2.35 1.52
N PRO A 96 10.34 2.46 2.40
CA PRO A 96 10.29 1.85 3.74
C PRO A 96 9.37 2.62 4.70
N ARG A 97 8.93 3.84 4.34
CA ARG A 97 7.99 4.62 5.15
C ARG A 97 6.59 4.04 5.04
N ARG A 98 6.14 3.79 3.81
CA ARG A 98 4.84 3.21 3.49
C ARG A 98 4.82 2.75 2.03
N SER A 99 4.72 1.44 1.78
CA SER A 99 4.60 0.86 0.44
C SER A 99 3.70 -0.38 0.46
N VAL A 100 3.19 -0.75 -0.72
CA VAL A 100 2.41 -1.97 -0.93
C VAL A 100 2.99 -2.75 -2.10
N VAL A 101 3.29 -4.02 -1.87
CA VAL A 101 3.74 -4.96 -2.89
C VAL A 101 2.65 -5.99 -3.11
N VAL A 102 2.16 -6.07 -4.33
CA VAL A 102 1.13 -7.01 -4.76
C VAL A 102 1.75 -8.06 -5.66
N THR A 103 1.53 -9.32 -5.36
CA THR A 103 1.94 -10.45 -6.20
C THR A 103 0.70 -11.18 -6.70
N ASN A 104 0.61 -11.37 -8.01
CA ASN A 104 -0.44 -12.18 -8.62
C ASN A 104 0.04 -13.63 -8.89
N ASN A 105 -0.90 -14.56 -9.05
CA ASN A 105 -0.64 -15.98 -9.35
C ASN A 105 0.15 -16.73 -8.25
N VAL A 106 -0.22 -16.54 -6.97
CA VAL A 106 0.48 -17.15 -5.82
C VAL A 106 -0.02 -18.52 -5.35
N GLN A 107 -1.04 -19.12 -5.98
CA GLN A 107 -1.66 -20.38 -5.50
C GLN A 107 -0.67 -21.53 -5.22
N GLY A 108 -0.86 -22.18 -4.07
CA GLY A 108 -0.19 -23.45 -3.71
C GLY A 108 1.25 -23.34 -3.19
N ARG A 109 1.76 -22.13 -2.92
CA ARG A 109 3.16 -21.92 -2.48
C ARG A 109 3.23 -20.97 -1.28
N LYS A 110 4.16 -21.22 -0.35
CA LYS A 110 4.41 -20.34 0.82
C LYS A 110 4.62 -18.90 0.35
N GLY A 111 3.98 -17.96 1.04
CA GLY A 111 4.13 -16.54 0.77
C GLY A 111 5.55 -16.05 1.04
N ILE A 112 5.91 -14.93 0.39
CA ILE A 112 7.19 -14.27 0.57
C ILE A 112 7.23 -13.64 1.97
N GLY A 113 7.58 -14.45 2.96
CA GLY A 113 8.03 -13.95 4.25
C GLY A 113 9.49 -13.55 4.14
N GLY A 114 9.79 -12.34 3.63
CA GLY A 114 11.05 -11.65 3.97
C GLY A 114 12.09 -11.36 2.89
N HIS A 115 11.93 -11.75 1.61
CA HIS A 115 12.93 -11.50 0.56
C HIS A 115 12.76 -10.14 -0.15
N LEU A 116 12.56 -9.05 0.59
CA LEU A 116 12.55 -7.71 0.01
C LEU A 116 13.82 -6.95 0.38
N LYS A 117 14.39 -6.24 -0.60
CA LYS A 117 15.56 -5.37 -0.38
C LYS A 117 15.26 -4.36 0.73
N LYS A 118 16.18 -4.21 1.70
CA LYS A 118 16.16 -3.16 2.73
C LYS A 118 14.96 -3.11 3.69
N VAL A 119 14.32 -4.23 4.03
CA VAL A 119 13.46 -4.25 5.22
C VAL A 119 14.34 -4.37 6.48
N GLU A 120 14.95 -3.26 6.90
CA GLU A 120 15.69 -3.18 8.16
C GLU A 120 14.77 -3.42 9.38
N ASN A 121 15.35 -3.75 10.53
CA ASN A 121 14.70 -4.04 11.83
C ASN A 121 13.70 -2.99 12.36
N LYS A 122 13.51 -1.85 11.66
CA LYS A 122 12.57 -0.77 12.01
C LYS A 122 11.31 -0.73 11.15
N VAL A 123 11.20 -1.58 10.12
CA VAL A 123 10.08 -1.61 9.18
C VAL A 123 9.18 -2.80 9.50
N LYS A 124 7.89 -2.55 9.68
CA LYS A 124 6.89 -3.60 9.87
C LYS A 124 6.41 -4.09 8.50
N VAL A 125 6.34 -5.41 8.33
CA VAL A 125 5.78 -6.05 7.14
C VAL A 125 4.53 -6.80 7.55
N ARG A 126 3.43 -6.64 6.79
CA ARG A 126 2.19 -7.39 6.94
C ARG A 126 1.81 -7.97 5.59
N SER A 127 1.76 -9.30 5.50
CA SER A 127 1.42 -9.99 4.25
C SER A 127 0.13 -10.77 4.40
N LEU A 128 -0.74 -10.66 3.41
CA LEU A 128 -2.02 -11.35 3.34
C LEU A 128 -2.12 -12.06 1.99
N GLN A 129 -2.68 -13.26 1.97
CA GLN A 129 -2.98 -13.98 0.74
C GLN A 129 -4.49 -14.13 0.60
N HIS A 130 -5.01 -13.73 -0.55
CA HIS A 130 -6.42 -13.81 -0.89
C HIS A 130 -6.63 -14.79 -2.05
N PRO A 131 -7.69 -15.62 -2.00
CA PRO A 131 -8.05 -16.53 -3.08
C PRO A 131 -8.76 -15.81 -4.23
N ILE A 132 -8.26 -14.64 -4.63
CA ILE A 132 -8.78 -13.87 -5.77
C ILE A 132 -8.03 -14.31 -7.02
N GLY A 133 -8.76 -14.69 -8.07
CA GLY A 133 -8.17 -15.22 -9.30
C GLY A 133 -7.34 -16.49 -9.02
N LYS A 134 -6.07 -16.49 -9.47
CA LYS A 134 -5.11 -17.58 -9.23
C LYS A 134 -4.28 -17.37 -7.94
N GLY A 135 -4.83 -16.61 -7.00
CA GLY A 135 -4.18 -16.21 -5.75
C GLY A 135 -3.51 -14.85 -5.88
N LEU A 136 -3.77 -13.99 -4.90
CA LEU A 136 -3.22 -12.64 -4.79
C LEU A 136 -2.55 -12.51 -3.42
N GLN A 137 -1.28 -12.10 -3.37
CA GLN A 137 -0.62 -11.72 -2.13
C GLN A 137 -0.48 -10.20 -2.05
N VAL A 138 -0.94 -9.61 -0.94
CA VAL A 138 -0.76 -8.19 -0.65
C VAL A 138 0.19 -8.06 0.54
N THR A 139 1.32 -7.40 0.33
CA THR A 139 2.36 -7.18 1.32
C THR A 139 2.47 -5.68 1.59
N MET A 140 2.04 -5.26 2.77
CA MET A 140 2.15 -3.87 3.23
C MET A 140 3.43 -3.68 4.04
N ILE A 141 4.14 -2.60 3.78
CA ILE A 141 5.44 -2.28 4.37
C ILE A 141 5.39 -0.85 4.89
N GLY A 142 5.98 -0.59 6.06
CA GLY A 142 6.01 0.75 6.63
C GLY A 142 6.54 0.85 8.05
N LYS A 143 6.67 2.08 8.55
CA LYS A 143 7.07 2.31 9.94
C LYS A 143 5.93 1.97 10.89
N SER A 144 6.25 1.48 12.09
CA SER A 144 5.27 1.08 13.11
C SER A 144 4.24 2.18 13.44
N THR A 145 4.64 3.45 13.36
CA THR A 145 3.79 4.63 13.59
C THR A 145 2.77 4.86 12.47
N GLU A 146 3.04 4.40 11.24
CA GLU A 146 2.19 4.58 10.06
C GLU A 146 1.12 3.49 9.94
N PHE A 147 1.32 2.35 10.60
CA PHE A 147 0.40 1.20 10.57
C PHE A 147 -0.80 1.31 11.52
N GLY A 148 -1.05 2.51 12.06
CA GLY A 148 -2.00 2.73 13.15
C GLY A 148 -1.49 2.15 14.47
N LYS A 149 -1.63 2.90 15.57
CA LYS A 149 -1.42 2.33 16.90
C LYS A 149 -2.46 1.21 17.09
N LYS A 150 -2.03 -0.05 17.26
CA LYS A 150 -2.88 -1.03 17.93
C LYS A 150 -3.07 -0.46 19.34
N GLU A 151 -4.27 0.03 19.67
CA GLU A 151 -4.58 0.32 21.06
C GLU A 151 -4.44 -1.00 21.82
N ASN A 152 -3.37 -1.09 22.61
CA ASN A 152 -3.17 -2.21 23.52
C ASN A 152 -4.39 -2.25 24.44
N ARG A 153 -5.14 -3.35 24.37
CA ARG A 153 -6.13 -3.73 25.39
C ARG A 153 -5.41 -3.81 26.74
N SER A 154 -5.35 -2.69 27.44
CA SER A 154 -4.99 -2.66 28.84
C SER A 154 -6.25 -2.99 29.61
N LYS A 155 -6.28 -4.17 30.23
CA LYS A 155 -7.22 -4.52 31.28
C LYS A 155 -7.20 -3.42 32.35
N SER A 156 -8.20 -2.56 32.40
CA SER A 156 -8.70 -1.96 33.65
C SER A 156 -10.00 -1.21 33.35
N GLY A 157 -11.00 -1.43 34.20
CA GLY A 157 -12.36 -0.97 33.99
C GLY A 157 -12.59 0.52 34.15
N CYS A 158 -13.66 0.96 33.48
CA CYS A 158 -14.77 1.79 33.97
C CYS A 158 -14.53 3.11 34.75
N TYR A 159 -15.35 4.09 34.32
CA TYR A 159 -15.78 5.36 34.93
C TYR A 159 -14.87 6.60 34.80
N SER A 160 -15.37 7.53 33.99
CA SER A 160 -15.10 8.97 34.05
C SER A 160 -15.62 9.59 35.36
N HIS A 161 -15.09 10.79 35.69
CA HIS A 161 -15.40 11.71 36.81
C HIS A 161 -14.62 11.39 38.12
N LEU A 162 -13.85 12.28 38.75
CA LEU A 162 -14.02 13.73 38.97
C LEU A 162 -12.68 14.50 39.12
N ILE A 163 -12.79 15.79 38.81
CA ILE A 163 -11.83 16.89 39.02
C ILE A 163 -11.56 17.13 40.52
N ARG A 164 -10.31 17.45 40.87
CA ARG A 164 -9.91 18.38 41.95
C ARG A 164 -8.50 18.88 41.58
N GLY A 165 -8.31 20.04 40.95
CA GLY A 165 -8.44 21.38 41.52
C GLY A 165 -7.03 21.92 41.83
N GLY A 166 -6.56 22.92 41.09
CA GLY A 166 -5.26 23.57 41.33
C GLY A 166 -4.84 24.48 40.17
N GLU A 167 -4.87 25.78 40.41
CA GLU A 167 -4.75 26.90 39.46
C GLU A 167 -3.42 26.95 38.69
N ASN A 168 -3.47 27.44 37.44
CA ASN A 168 -2.42 28.34 36.95
C ASN A 168 -2.99 29.34 35.95
N LYS A 169 -2.69 30.61 36.23
CA LYS A 169 -3.09 31.81 35.50
C LYS A 169 -2.23 31.94 34.23
N ASN A 170 -2.82 32.58 33.23
CA ASN A 170 -2.26 33.02 31.94
C ASN A 170 -2.27 32.00 30.80
N GLY A 171 -3.11 32.27 29.80
CA GLY A 171 -3.03 31.66 28.48
C GLY A 171 -4.39 31.49 27.85
N HIS A 172 -4.62 32.16 26.71
CA HIS A 172 -5.80 32.03 25.88
C HIS A 172 -6.30 30.57 25.77
N VAL A 173 -7.49 30.29 26.30
CA VAL A 173 -8.16 29.01 26.12
C VAL A 173 -8.74 28.97 24.71
N VAL A 174 -7.97 28.45 23.76
CA VAL A 174 -8.51 28.00 22.49
C VAL A 174 -9.36 26.76 22.80
N LYS A 175 -10.68 26.91 22.84
CA LYS A 175 -11.62 25.78 22.89
C LYS A 175 -11.40 24.91 21.65
N LYS A 176 -10.60 23.85 21.78
CA LYS A 176 -10.55 22.77 20.79
C LYS A 176 -11.91 22.07 20.84
N GLY A 177 -12.80 22.41 19.91
CA GLY A 177 -14.06 21.71 19.73
C GLY A 177 -13.82 20.21 19.51
N ASP A 178 -14.75 19.39 19.98
CA ASP A 178 -14.72 17.94 19.83
C ASP A 178 -14.63 17.55 18.36
N LYS A 179 -13.43 17.15 17.94
CA LYS A 179 -13.17 16.60 16.62
C LYS A 179 -13.75 15.19 16.55
N SER A 180 -14.40 14.86 15.44
CA SER A 180 -14.90 13.50 15.18
C SER A 180 -13.77 12.49 15.33
N LYS A 181 -14.01 11.44 16.12
CA LYS A 181 -13.08 10.31 16.29
C LYS A 181 -13.34 9.28 15.20
N TRP A 182 -12.28 8.85 14.53
CA TRP A 182 -12.32 7.82 13.49
C TRP A 182 -11.63 6.56 14.02
N VAL A 183 -12.25 5.41 13.82
CA VAL A 183 -11.73 4.10 14.24
C VAL A 183 -11.46 3.26 13.00
N PHE A 184 -10.26 2.67 12.97
CA PHE A 184 -9.82 1.77 11.92
C PHE A 184 -9.71 0.37 12.51
N LEU A 185 -10.54 -0.55 12.04
CA LEU A 185 -10.45 -1.97 12.39
C LEU A 185 -9.96 -2.72 11.18
N VAL A 186 -8.98 -3.61 11.38
CA VAL A 186 -8.51 -4.51 10.33
C VAL A 186 -8.88 -5.90 10.81
N ASP A 187 -9.71 -6.61 10.06
CA ASP A 187 -10.01 -8.00 10.35
C ASP A 187 -8.73 -8.84 10.18
N GLU A 188 -8.35 -9.61 11.20
CA GLU A 188 -7.07 -10.33 11.16
C GLU A 188 -7.10 -11.57 10.24
N LYS A 189 -8.28 -12.02 9.80
CA LYS A 189 -8.45 -13.16 8.89
C LYS A 189 -8.73 -12.74 7.45
N SER A 190 -9.60 -11.75 7.23
CA SER A 190 -9.95 -11.23 5.91
C SER A 190 -9.08 -10.06 5.49
N GLY A 191 -8.40 -9.39 6.42
CA GLY A 191 -7.59 -8.20 6.13
C GLY A 191 -8.39 -6.95 5.76
N GLU A 192 -9.72 -7.03 5.81
CA GLU A 192 -10.60 -5.92 5.44
C GLU A 192 -10.46 -4.77 6.43
N GLU A 193 -10.22 -3.56 5.91
CA GLU A 193 -10.18 -2.35 6.71
C GLU A 193 -11.60 -1.78 6.83
N HIS A 194 -12.13 -1.77 8.04
CA HIS A 194 -13.41 -1.14 8.36
C HIS A 194 -13.17 0.22 9.00
N ILE A 195 -13.80 1.25 8.43
CA ILE A 195 -13.65 2.63 8.86
C ILE A 195 -14.96 3.08 9.50
N TYR A 196 -14.92 3.39 10.80
CA TYR A 196 -16.08 3.86 11.54
C TYR A 196 -15.88 5.31 11.97
N ARG A 197 -16.84 6.17 11.61
CA ARG A 197 -16.93 7.53 12.14
C ARG A 197 -17.76 7.49 13.42
N MET A 198 -17.14 7.74 14.56
CA MET A 198 -17.88 7.78 15.82
C MET A 198 -18.68 9.08 15.90
N PRO A 199 -19.97 9.01 16.29
CA PRO A 199 -20.75 10.21 16.55
C PRO A 199 -20.10 11.00 17.69
N LYS A 200 -20.27 12.33 17.65
CA LYS A 200 -19.86 13.18 18.75
C LYS A 200 -20.70 12.80 19.96
N SER A 201 -20.07 12.65 21.13
CA SER A 201 -20.82 12.53 22.38
C SER A 201 -21.65 13.80 22.55
N SER A 202 -22.93 13.75 22.20
CA SER A 202 -23.91 14.72 22.68
C SER A 202 -24.13 14.39 24.15
N ALA A 203 -23.54 15.20 25.03
CA ALA A 203 -23.90 15.16 26.44
C ALA A 203 -25.40 15.50 26.57
N PRO A 204 -26.19 14.77 27.37
CA PRO A 204 -27.50 15.25 27.82
C PRO A 204 -27.36 16.47 28.73
#